data_AF-A0A8D0CGF5-F1
#
_entry.id   AF-A0A8D0CGF5-F1
#
_cell.length_a   1.000
_cell.length_b   1.000
_cell.length_c   1.000
_cell.angle_alpha   90.00
_cell.angle_beta   90.00
_cell.angle_gamma   90.00
#
_symmetry.space_group_name_H-M   'P 1'
#
loop_
_entity.id
_entity.type
_entity.pdbx_description
1 polymer ?
#
loop_
_entity_poly.entity_id
_entity_poly.type
_entity_poly.pdbx_seq_one_letter_code
_entity_poly.pdbx_strand_id
1 'polypeptide(L)'
;MCIIFFKFDPRPASKNAYRLILAANRDELYNRPSKCADFWGNGNEILSGLDLEEGKEGGSWLGISKRGKLAALTNYLDAKPSADAQGRGFLVSNFLTDNVDSYSYLKKVSTEGHLYNGFNLITAEFKSKGDTVCYYGNKGNAEPVILKPGIYGLSNSLLETPWKKLQHGKSLFSSVVSRELSSEGLVQELLHILNNEELQAPDLAQESQGEGYSRAMLRALSALCVRSPGYGTRSEDLPYPSLPAAATKLSFTQYW
;
A
#
# COMPACT_ATOMS: atom_id res chain seq x y z
N MET A 1 7.06 2.53 0.83
CA MET A 1 5.82 1.99 0.22
C MET A 1 5.20 3.06 -0.67
N CYS A 2 4.95 2.74 -1.93
CA CYS A 2 4.89 3.78 -2.97
C CYS A 2 3.71 3.71 -3.93
N ILE A 3 3.09 2.55 -4.13
CA ILE A 3 1.86 2.47 -4.92
C ILE A 3 0.97 1.29 -4.50
N ILE A 4 -0.34 1.54 -4.47
CA ILE A 4 -1.39 0.59 -4.13
C ILE A 4 -2.53 0.81 -5.13
N PHE A 5 -3.01 -0.27 -5.72
CA PHE A 5 -4.28 -0.33 -6.45
C PHE A 5 -5.21 -1.28 -5.70
N PHE A 6 -6.44 -0.86 -5.47
CA PHE A 6 -7.41 -1.74 -4.85
C PHE A 6 -8.82 -1.55 -5.39
N LYS A 7 -9.54 -2.66 -5.48
CA LYS A 7 -10.98 -2.72 -5.74
C LYS A 7 -11.63 -3.36 -4.53
N PHE A 8 -12.67 -2.74 -3.99
CA PHE A 8 -13.50 -3.40 -2.99
C PHE A 8 -14.97 -3.28 -3.32
N ASP A 9 -15.69 -4.37 -3.03
CA ASP A 9 -17.12 -4.51 -3.22
C ASP A 9 -17.69 -5.35 -2.07
N PRO A 10 -18.51 -4.77 -1.17
CA PRO A 10 -19.09 -5.49 -0.05
C PRO A 10 -20.14 -6.52 -0.48
N ARG A 11 -20.63 -6.46 -1.72
CA ARG A 11 -21.66 -7.38 -2.25
C ARG A 11 -21.30 -7.81 -3.67
N PRO A 12 -20.25 -8.63 -3.82
CA PRO A 12 -19.80 -9.08 -5.13
C PRO A 12 -20.92 -9.83 -5.87
N ALA A 13 -21.12 -9.51 -7.16
CA ALA A 13 -22.24 -10.00 -7.96
C ALA A 13 -22.19 -11.51 -8.29
N SER A 14 -21.02 -12.16 -8.14
CA SER A 14 -20.84 -13.60 -8.40
C SER A 14 -20.23 -14.31 -7.20
N LYS A 15 -20.51 -15.62 -7.06
CA LYS A 15 -19.93 -16.46 -5.98
C LYS A 15 -18.39 -16.53 -6.01
N ASN A 16 -17.77 -16.22 -7.14
CA ASN A 16 -16.32 -16.25 -7.32
C ASN A 16 -15.69 -14.84 -7.33
N ALA A 17 -16.48 -13.79 -7.05
CA ALA A 17 -15.98 -12.43 -7.01
C ALA A 17 -15.44 -12.07 -5.62
N TYR A 18 -14.34 -11.32 -5.62
CA TYR A 18 -13.59 -10.95 -4.43
C TYR A 18 -14.18 -9.71 -3.75
N ARG A 19 -14.28 -9.73 -2.41
CA ARG A 19 -14.63 -8.55 -1.59
C ARG A 19 -13.56 -7.46 -1.67
N LEU A 20 -12.30 -7.86 -1.78
CA LEU A 20 -11.15 -6.98 -1.97
C LEU A 20 -10.17 -7.64 -2.95
N ILE A 21 -9.70 -6.85 -3.91
CA ILE A 21 -8.50 -7.13 -4.71
C ILE A 21 -7.55 -5.99 -4.41
N LEU A 22 -6.32 -6.29 -4.00
CA LEU A 22 -5.29 -5.30 -3.68
C LEU A 22 -3.96 -5.72 -4.31
N ALA A 23 -3.34 -4.82 -5.04
CA ALA A 23 -2.02 -4.98 -5.66
C ALA A 23 -1.15 -3.80 -5.24
N ALA A 24 0.07 -4.05 -4.77
CA ALA A 24 0.86 -3.00 -4.18
C ALA A 24 2.37 -3.26 -4.28
N ASN A 25 3.14 -2.18 -4.46
CA ASN A 25 4.60 -2.20 -4.48
C ASN A 25 5.19 -1.37 -3.34
N ARG A 26 6.21 -1.97 -2.69
CA ARG A 26 7.06 -1.29 -1.73
C ARG A 26 8.35 -0.85 -2.38
N ASP A 27 8.47 0.44 -2.68
CA ASP A 27 9.78 0.99 -2.99
C ASP A 27 10.46 1.44 -1.70
N GLU A 28 11.74 1.08 -1.60
CA GLU A 28 12.59 1.29 -0.43
C GLU A 28 14.08 1.15 -0.82
N LEU A 29 14.96 1.62 0.05
CA LEU A 29 16.37 1.29 0.02
C LEU A 29 16.61 -0.23 -0.05
N TYR A 30 17.48 -0.67 -0.94
CA TYR A 30 17.79 -2.10 -1.12
C TYR A 30 18.50 -2.72 0.09
N ASN A 31 19.24 -1.91 0.85
CA ASN A 31 19.95 -2.37 2.04
C ASN A 31 19.12 -2.27 3.33
N ARG A 32 17.90 -1.70 3.31
CA ARG A 32 17.03 -1.67 4.49
C ARG A 32 16.62 -3.11 4.84
N PRO A 33 16.94 -3.59 6.05
CA PRO A 33 16.61 -4.94 6.45
C PRO A 33 15.10 -5.07 6.73
N SER A 34 14.51 -6.17 6.28
CA SER A 34 13.09 -6.46 6.49
C SER A 34 12.86 -7.97 6.49
N LYS A 35 11.92 -8.44 7.31
CA LYS A 35 11.43 -9.82 7.28
C LYS A 35 10.36 -9.94 6.20
N CYS A 36 10.44 -11.00 5.40
CA CYS A 36 9.37 -11.37 4.46
C CYS A 36 8.05 -11.63 5.22
N ALA A 37 6.94 -11.53 4.49
CA ALA A 37 5.61 -11.73 5.02
C ALA A 37 5.48 -13.14 5.60
N ASP A 38 5.15 -13.17 6.87
CA ASP A 38 4.99 -14.39 7.65
C ASP A 38 3.91 -14.15 8.71
N PHE A 39 3.40 -15.23 9.30
CA PHE A 39 2.45 -15.11 10.40
C PHE A 39 3.18 -14.74 11.70
N TRP A 40 2.65 -13.73 12.40
CA TRP A 40 3.12 -13.31 13.72
C TRP A 40 1.97 -12.81 14.59
N GLY A 41 2.30 -12.34 15.80
CA GLY A 41 1.34 -11.89 16.81
C GLY A 41 0.83 -13.03 17.68
N ASN A 42 -0.05 -12.70 18.64
CA ASN A 42 -0.62 -13.71 19.52
C ASN A 42 -1.45 -14.71 18.69
N GLY A 43 -1.06 -15.99 18.72
CA GLY A 43 -1.76 -17.03 17.97
C GLY A 43 -1.51 -17.02 16.45
N ASN A 44 -0.44 -16.35 15.96
CA ASN A 44 -0.06 -16.33 14.54
C ASN A 44 -1.23 -15.86 13.65
N GLU A 45 -1.85 -14.76 14.05
CA GLU A 45 -3.07 -14.25 13.43
C GLU A 45 -2.82 -13.16 12.38
N ILE A 46 -1.63 -12.56 12.33
CA ILE A 46 -1.30 -11.44 11.43
C ILE A 46 -0.32 -11.91 10.37
N LEU A 47 -0.66 -11.78 9.10
CA LEU A 47 0.23 -11.98 7.96
C LEU A 47 0.74 -10.63 7.47
N SER A 48 2.05 -10.39 7.61
CA SER A 48 2.67 -9.14 7.17
C SER A 48 4.19 -9.23 7.17
N GLY A 49 4.85 -8.50 6.27
CA GLY A 49 6.29 -8.24 6.38
C GLY A 49 6.58 -7.28 7.52
N LEU A 50 7.77 -7.42 8.12
CA LEU A 50 8.19 -6.60 9.26
C LEU A 50 9.47 -5.84 8.94
N ASP A 51 9.53 -4.58 9.38
CA ASP A 51 10.75 -3.81 9.37
C ASP A 51 11.72 -4.37 10.41
N LEU A 52 12.99 -4.45 10.05
CA LEU A 52 14.09 -4.89 10.91
C LEU A 52 15.15 -3.79 11.06
N GLU A 53 14.91 -2.59 10.52
CA GLU A 53 15.78 -1.44 10.74
C GLU A 53 15.78 -1.05 12.23
N GLU A 54 16.97 -0.70 12.73
CA GLU A 54 17.17 -0.34 14.13
C GLU A 54 16.25 0.82 14.55
N GLY A 55 15.49 0.63 15.64
CA GLY A 55 14.50 1.58 16.14
C GLY A 55 13.18 1.60 15.36
N LYS A 56 13.00 0.72 14.36
CA LYS A 56 11.77 0.54 13.57
C LYS A 56 11.25 -0.89 13.61
N GLU A 57 11.87 -1.77 14.39
CA GLU A 57 11.58 -3.19 14.43
C GLU A 57 10.11 -3.46 14.79
N GLY A 58 9.45 -4.30 13.99
CA GLY A 58 8.02 -4.60 14.18
C GLY A 58 7.08 -3.59 13.53
N GLY A 59 7.59 -2.54 12.90
CA GLY A 59 6.84 -1.73 11.95
C GLY A 59 6.45 -2.54 10.71
N SER A 60 5.37 -2.14 10.04
CA SER A 60 4.90 -2.77 8.80
C SER A 60 4.39 -1.74 7.79
N TRP A 61 4.25 -2.14 6.52
CA TRP A 61 3.71 -1.32 5.43
C TRP A 61 2.41 -1.87 4.86
N LEU A 62 2.16 -3.18 4.98
CA LEU A 62 0.95 -3.86 4.51
C LEU A 62 0.76 -5.12 5.33
N GLY A 63 -0.43 -5.33 5.86
CA GLY A 63 -0.73 -6.56 6.58
C GLY A 63 -2.21 -6.82 6.69
N ILE A 64 -2.53 -8.07 7.01
CA ILE A 64 -3.88 -8.56 7.26
C ILE A 64 -3.91 -9.44 8.51
N SER A 65 -5.01 -9.39 9.25
CA SER A 65 -5.30 -10.29 10.36
C SER A 65 -6.37 -11.32 9.94
N LYS A 66 -6.29 -12.53 10.49
CA LYS A 66 -7.35 -13.56 10.43
C LYS A 66 -8.70 -13.06 10.96
N ARG A 67 -8.71 -11.98 11.76
CA ARG A 67 -9.91 -11.27 12.24
C ARG A 67 -10.57 -10.37 11.18
N GLY A 68 -10.04 -10.35 9.95
CA GLY A 68 -10.56 -9.54 8.86
C GLY A 68 -10.10 -8.08 8.87
N LYS A 69 -9.08 -7.72 9.66
CA LYS A 69 -8.47 -6.37 9.63
C LYS A 69 -7.38 -6.30 8.58
N LEU A 70 -7.32 -5.23 7.80
CA LEU A 70 -6.23 -4.95 6.87
C LEU A 70 -5.76 -3.51 7.05
N ALA A 71 -4.44 -3.30 6.99
CA ALA A 71 -3.87 -1.95 6.94
C ALA A 71 -2.77 -1.89 5.88
N ALA A 72 -2.71 -0.75 5.18
CA ALA A 72 -1.71 -0.47 4.17
C ALA A 72 -1.28 0.99 4.24
N LEU A 73 0.02 1.24 4.19
CA LEU A 73 0.61 2.56 4.36
C LEU A 73 1.41 2.94 3.12
N THR A 74 1.24 4.14 2.57
CA THR A 74 2.21 4.72 1.61
C THR A 74 2.88 5.95 2.22
N ASN A 75 4.13 6.19 1.84
CA ASN A 75 4.80 7.45 2.18
C ASN A 75 4.24 8.57 1.30
N TYR A 76 4.05 9.77 1.83
CA TYR A 76 3.87 10.96 1.01
C TYR A 76 5.26 11.46 0.57
N LEU A 77 5.40 11.87 -0.69
CA LEU A 77 6.63 12.45 -1.23
C LEU A 77 6.75 13.87 -0.70
N ASP A 78 7.45 14.00 0.43
CA ASP A 78 7.80 15.30 1.03
C ASP A 78 9.10 15.82 0.42
N ALA A 79 9.11 17.11 0.06
CA ALA A 79 10.32 17.84 -0.35
C ALA A 79 11.37 17.91 0.77
N LYS A 80 10.93 18.00 2.03
CA LYS A 80 11.80 18.17 3.21
C LYS A 80 11.28 17.33 4.39
N PRO A 81 11.57 16.02 4.43
CA PRO A 81 11.20 15.18 5.57
C PRO A 81 11.98 15.57 6.83
N SER A 82 11.35 15.48 7.99
CA SER A 82 11.97 15.67 9.30
C SER A 82 12.69 14.40 9.76
N ALA A 83 13.91 14.54 10.27
CA ALA A 83 14.67 13.42 10.84
C ALA A 83 14.12 12.99 12.22
N ASP A 84 13.48 13.89 12.94
CA ASP A 84 12.97 13.67 14.30
C ASP A 84 11.55 13.05 14.31
N ALA A 85 10.95 12.85 13.13
CA ALA A 85 9.61 12.30 13.01
C ALA A 85 9.55 10.81 13.39
N GLN A 86 8.42 10.41 13.97
CA GLN A 86 8.19 9.03 14.37
C GLN A 86 8.12 8.08 13.17
N GLY A 87 8.48 6.81 13.43
CA GLY A 87 8.34 5.74 12.45
C GLY A 87 6.87 5.45 12.16
N ARG A 88 6.50 5.46 10.87
CA ARG A 88 5.12 5.23 10.44
C ARG A 88 4.71 3.76 10.43
N GLY A 89 5.68 2.85 10.42
CA GLY A 89 5.40 1.41 10.29
C GLY A 89 4.53 0.85 11.42
N PHE A 90 4.65 1.40 12.63
CA PHE A 90 3.83 1.00 13.76
C PHE A 90 2.35 1.34 13.60
N LEU A 91 1.99 2.32 12.76
CA LEU A 91 0.59 2.63 12.46
C LEU A 91 -0.14 1.44 11.85
N VAL A 92 0.57 0.58 11.10
CA VAL A 92 0.02 -0.63 10.49
C VAL A 92 -0.06 -1.75 11.52
N SER A 93 1.05 -2.08 12.20
CA SER A 93 1.08 -3.19 13.15
C SER A 93 0.18 -2.95 14.38
N ASN A 94 0.08 -1.71 14.86
CA ASN A 94 -0.83 -1.36 15.96
C ASN A 94 -2.30 -1.57 15.54
N PHE A 95 -2.73 -1.15 14.36
CA PHE A 95 -4.10 -1.39 13.91
C PHE A 95 -4.47 -2.88 13.83
N LEU A 96 -3.53 -3.69 13.33
CA LEU A 96 -3.72 -5.13 13.11
C LEU A 96 -3.82 -5.90 14.44
N THR A 97 -3.16 -5.42 15.49
CA THR A 97 -3.17 -6.03 16.83
C THR A 97 -4.28 -5.50 17.74
N ASP A 98 -4.67 -4.23 17.59
CA ASP A 98 -5.71 -3.58 18.37
C ASP A 98 -7.12 -4.13 18.06
N ASN A 99 -8.11 -3.82 18.89
CA ASN A 99 -9.53 -4.15 18.75
C ASN A 99 -10.40 -2.96 18.32
N VAL A 100 -9.83 -1.76 18.18
CA VAL A 100 -10.52 -0.55 17.70
C VAL A 100 -10.96 -0.68 16.24
N ASP A 101 -12.12 -0.14 15.87
CA ASP A 101 -12.59 -0.14 14.48
C ASP A 101 -11.79 0.80 13.58
N SER A 102 -11.90 0.60 12.26
CA SER A 102 -11.13 1.29 11.22
C SER A 102 -11.23 2.81 11.31
N TYR A 103 -12.44 3.34 11.48
CA TYR A 103 -12.65 4.79 11.50
C TYR A 103 -12.14 5.40 12.80
N SER A 104 -12.48 4.79 13.95
CA SER A 104 -12.02 5.25 15.26
C SER A 104 -10.50 5.21 15.38
N TYR A 105 -9.85 4.20 14.81
CA TYR A 105 -8.39 4.11 14.78
C TYR A 105 -7.77 5.25 13.97
N LEU A 106 -8.26 5.49 12.74
CA LEU A 106 -7.76 6.60 11.93
C LEU A 106 -8.06 7.96 12.54
N LYS A 107 -9.18 8.11 13.25
CA LYS A 107 -9.53 9.34 13.98
C LYS A 107 -8.54 9.61 15.11
N LYS A 108 -8.08 8.58 15.84
CA LYS A 108 -6.99 8.72 16.81
C LYS A 108 -5.70 9.14 16.10
N VAL A 109 -5.31 8.43 15.04
CA VAL A 109 -4.10 8.74 14.26
C VAL A 109 -4.13 10.17 13.71
N SER A 110 -5.29 10.70 13.33
CA SER A 110 -5.37 12.05 12.79
C SER A 110 -5.07 13.15 13.82
N THR A 111 -5.32 12.90 15.11
CA THR A 111 -4.91 13.82 16.18
C THR A 111 -3.39 13.86 16.40
N GLU A 112 -2.70 12.77 16.04
CA GLU A 112 -1.25 12.58 16.18
C GLU A 112 -0.51 12.74 14.85
N GLY A 113 -1.20 13.11 13.76
CA GLY A 113 -0.63 13.11 12.40
C GLY A 113 0.61 14.00 12.23
N HIS A 114 0.75 15.02 13.08
CA HIS A 114 1.88 15.95 13.13
C HIS A 114 3.19 15.33 13.66
N LEU A 115 3.11 14.17 14.34
CA LEU A 115 4.29 13.45 14.87
C LEU A 115 5.06 12.69 13.77
N TYR A 116 4.49 12.58 12.57
CA TYR A 116 5.02 11.75 11.49
C TYR A 116 5.36 12.59 10.24
N ASN A 117 6.36 12.14 9.49
CA ASN A 117 6.52 12.58 8.10
C ASN A 117 5.28 12.23 7.28
N GLY A 118 5.10 12.87 6.13
CA GLY A 118 3.91 12.72 5.32
C GLY A 118 3.61 11.25 4.98
N PHE A 119 2.35 10.84 5.13
CA PHE A 119 1.91 9.47 4.91
C PHE A 119 0.45 9.40 4.52
N ASN A 120 0.10 8.23 3.99
CA ASN A 120 -1.26 7.79 3.77
C ASN A 120 -1.47 6.45 4.46
N LEU A 121 -2.64 6.24 5.04
CA LEU A 121 -3.01 5.01 5.72
C LEU A 121 -4.41 4.59 5.28
N ILE A 122 -4.52 3.38 4.77
CA ILE A 122 -5.77 2.68 4.52
C ILE A 122 -5.96 1.67 5.63
N THR A 123 -7.15 1.65 6.23
CA THR A 123 -7.59 0.61 7.17
C THR A 123 -8.87 -0.01 6.65
N ALA A 124 -8.99 -1.33 6.72
CA ALA A 124 -10.20 -2.02 6.37
C ALA A 124 -10.56 -3.09 7.39
N GLU A 125 -11.85 -3.32 7.54
CA GLU A 125 -12.43 -4.39 8.35
C GLU A 125 -13.47 -5.14 7.53
N PHE A 126 -13.28 -6.45 7.42
CA PHE A 126 -14.16 -7.37 6.74
C PHE A 126 -14.89 -8.25 7.75
N LYS A 127 -16.09 -7.84 8.15
CA LYS A 127 -16.89 -8.50 9.20
C LYS A 127 -18.23 -8.99 8.65
N SER A 128 -18.93 -9.82 9.42
CA SER A 128 -20.29 -10.27 9.10
C SER A 128 -21.31 -9.13 9.12
N LYS A 129 -21.09 -8.11 9.97
CA LYS A 129 -21.98 -6.95 10.12
C LYS A 129 -21.77 -5.86 9.05
N GLY A 130 -20.81 -6.03 8.15
CA GLY A 130 -20.50 -5.10 7.07
C GLY A 130 -19.01 -4.81 6.93
N ASP A 131 -18.63 -4.40 5.73
CA ASP A 131 -17.27 -4.00 5.40
C ASP A 131 -17.09 -2.51 5.58
N THR A 132 -15.97 -2.13 6.17
CA THR A 132 -15.57 -0.73 6.28
C THR A 132 -14.18 -0.59 5.71
N VAL A 133 -14.00 0.35 4.79
CA VAL A 133 -12.69 0.74 4.27
C VAL A 133 -12.55 2.24 4.50
N CYS A 134 -11.50 2.64 5.20
CA CYS A 134 -11.23 4.03 5.53
C CYS A 134 -9.86 4.45 4.99
N TYR A 135 -9.72 5.75 4.74
CA TYR A 135 -8.48 6.38 4.32
C TYR A 135 -8.21 7.63 5.16
N TYR A 136 -6.93 7.84 5.48
CA TYR A 136 -6.41 9.08 6.04
C TYR A 136 -5.05 9.39 5.44
N GLY A 137 -4.79 10.66 5.14
CA GLY A 137 -3.46 11.15 4.78
C GLY A 137 -3.16 12.43 5.54
N ASN A 138 -2.04 12.47 6.28
CA ASN A 138 -1.74 13.58 7.21
C ASN A 138 -1.34 14.89 6.52
N LYS A 139 -1.21 14.89 5.19
CA LYS A 139 -1.05 16.10 4.35
C LYS A 139 -2.35 16.55 3.67
N GLY A 140 -3.45 15.85 3.92
CA GLY A 140 -4.77 16.14 3.36
C GLY A 140 -5.70 16.76 4.40
N ASN A 141 -6.97 16.35 4.34
CA ASN A 141 -7.99 16.81 5.28
C ASN A 141 -7.70 16.32 6.72
N ALA A 142 -8.14 17.08 7.71
CA ALA A 142 -7.97 16.74 9.12
C ALA A 142 -8.71 15.46 9.54
N GLU A 143 -9.80 15.13 8.85
CA GLU A 143 -10.67 14.00 9.17
C GLU A 143 -10.41 12.80 8.25
N PRO A 144 -10.41 11.57 8.79
CA PRO A 144 -10.44 10.37 7.97
C PRO A 144 -11.77 10.24 7.22
N VAL A 145 -11.75 9.52 6.11
CA VAL A 145 -12.92 9.30 5.25
C VAL A 145 -13.24 7.81 5.16
N ILE A 146 -14.53 7.49 5.15
CA ILE A 146 -15.04 6.15 4.79
C ILE A 146 -15.18 6.13 3.27
N LEU A 147 -14.50 5.19 2.63
CA LEU A 147 -14.52 5.04 1.18
C LEU A 147 -15.79 4.32 0.74
N LYS A 148 -16.33 4.76 -0.41
CA LYS A 148 -17.42 4.04 -1.09
C LYS A 148 -16.85 2.88 -1.90
N PRO A 149 -17.60 1.78 -2.11
CA PRO A 149 -17.19 0.69 -2.99
C PRO A 149 -16.74 1.20 -4.35
N GLY A 150 -15.64 0.65 -4.88
CA GLY A 150 -15.05 1.14 -6.12
C GLY A 150 -13.59 0.73 -6.30
N ILE A 151 -12.96 1.34 -7.30
CA ILE A 151 -11.54 1.14 -7.66
C ILE A 151 -10.76 2.40 -7.32
N TYR A 152 -9.67 2.23 -6.59
CA TYR A 152 -8.81 3.29 -6.09
C TYR A 152 -7.35 3.02 -6.40
N GLY A 153 -6.60 4.09 -6.57
CA GLY A 153 -5.16 4.14 -6.64
C GLY A 153 -4.62 5.10 -5.57
N LEU A 154 -3.54 4.68 -4.93
CA LEU A 154 -2.81 5.49 -3.97
C LEU A 154 -1.32 5.37 -4.27
N SER A 155 -0.63 6.51 -4.42
CA SER A 155 0.83 6.53 -4.55
C SER A 155 1.48 7.38 -3.45
N ASN A 156 2.54 8.12 -3.75
CA ASN A 156 3.24 8.98 -2.82
C ASN A 156 2.65 10.40 -2.73
N SER A 157 1.36 10.54 -2.98
CA SER A 157 0.60 11.76 -2.71
C SER A 157 -0.73 11.37 -2.08
N LEU A 158 -1.70 12.27 -1.98
CA LEU A 158 -3.02 11.95 -1.45
C LEU A 158 -3.75 10.96 -2.38
N LEU A 159 -4.73 10.22 -1.82
CA LEU A 159 -5.57 9.28 -2.55
C LEU A 159 -6.09 9.88 -3.86
N GLU A 160 -5.98 9.12 -4.95
CA GLU A 160 -6.45 9.53 -6.29
C GLU A 160 -5.77 10.78 -6.88
N THR A 161 -4.65 11.26 -6.32
CA THR A 161 -3.89 12.36 -6.93
C THR A 161 -3.43 11.94 -8.34
N PRO A 162 -3.73 12.72 -9.39
CA PRO A 162 -3.64 12.28 -10.79
C PRO A 162 -2.21 12.35 -11.34
N TRP A 163 -1.25 11.72 -10.67
CA TRP A 163 0.06 11.45 -11.24
C TRP A 163 -0.09 10.47 -12.40
N LYS A 164 0.69 10.68 -13.48
CA LYS A 164 0.63 9.86 -14.70
C LYS A 164 0.83 8.38 -14.40
N LYS A 165 1.78 8.05 -13.52
CA LYS A 165 2.00 6.67 -13.06
C LYS A 165 0.79 6.06 -12.38
N LEU A 166 0.08 6.85 -11.56
CA LEU A 166 -1.11 6.37 -10.87
C LEU A 166 -2.25 6.13 -11.86
N GLN A 167 -2.48 7.07 -12.78
CA GLN A 167 -3.51 6.95 -13.80
C GLN A 167 -3.24 5.75 -14.73
N HIS A 168 -2.01 5.60 -15.20
CA HIS A 168 -1.58 4.47 -16.03
C HIS A 168 -1.79 3.13 -15.32
N GLY A 169 -1.23 2.95 -14.12
CA GLY A 169 -1.38 1.71 -13.38
C GLY A 169 -2.82 1.42 -12.95
N LYS A 170 -3.60 2.45 -12.59
CA LYS A 170 -5.02 2.29 -12.27
C LYS A 170 -5.83 1.87 -13.50
N SER A 171 -5.50 2.36 -14.68
CA SER A 171 -6.13 1.94 -15.94
C SER A 171 -5.85 0.45 -16.22
N LEU A 172 -4.60 0.01 -16.13
CA LEU A 172 -4.22 -1.40 -16.28
C LEU A 172 -4.92 -2.29 -15.25
N PHE A 173 -4.89 -1.89 -13.98
CA PHE A 173 -5.56 -2.59 -12.89
C PHE A 173 -7.07 -2.72 -13.14
N SER A 174 -7.73 -1.62 -13.54
CA SER A 174 -9.17 -1.60 -13.83
C SER A 174 -9.53 -2.55 -14.97
N SER A 175 -8.70 -2.62 -16.02
CA SER A 175 -8.87 -3.57 -17.11
C SER A 175 -8.79 -5.02 -16.60
N VAL A 176 -7.76 -5.35 -15.82
CA VAL A 176 -7.55 -6.70 -15.28
C VAL A 176 -8.70 -7.14 -14.37
N VAL A 177 -9.12 -6.30 -13.42
CA VAL A 177 -10.17 -6.69 -12.45
C VAL A 177 -11.59 -6.71 -13.04
N SER A 178 -11.75 -6.26 -14.30
CA SER A 178 -13.01 -6.36 -15.04
C SER A 178 -13.13 -7.65 -15.86
N ARG A 179 -12.03 -8.37 -16.07
CA ARG A 179 -11.98 -9.64 -16.80
C ARG A 179 -12.38 -10.80 -15.89
N GLU A 180 -13.02 -11.81 -16.47
CA GLU A 180 -13.20 -13.10 -15.82
C GLU A 180 -11.90 -13.92 -15.92
N LEU A 181 -11.20 -14.04 -14.80
CA LEU A 181 -9.93 -14.75 -14.69
C LEU A 181 -10.02 -15.80 -13.58
N SER A 182 -9.25 -16.88 -13.71
CA SER A 182 -8.97 -17.74 -12.55
C SER A 182 -8.22 -16.95 -11.48
N SER A 183 -8.23 -17.46 -10.25
CA SER A 183 -7.49 -16.86 -9.13
C SER A 183 -6.01 -16.69 -9.47
N GLU A 184 -5.40 -17.71 -10.08
CA GLU A 184 -4.00 -17.71 -10.50
C GLU A 184 -3.76 -16.72 -11.64
N GLY A 185 -4.65 -16.67 -12.64
CA GLY A 185 -4.55 -15.74 -13.76
C GLY A 185 -4.68 -14.28 -13.31
N LEU A 186 -5.59 -13.99 -12.38
CA LEU A 186 -5.72 -12.67 -11.78
C LEU A 186 -4.42 -12.25 -11.07
N VAL A 187 -3.83 -13.13 -10.25
CA VAL A 187 -2.57 -12.85 -9.55
C VAL A 187 -1.43 -12.60 -10.55
N GLN A 188 -1.32 -13.40 -11.61
CA GLN A 188 -0.28 -13.22 -12.64
C GLN A 188 -0.41 -11.88 -13.38
N GLU A 189 -1.63 -11.46 -13.73
CA GLU A 189 -1.88 -10.17 -14.38
C GLU A 189 -1.59 -8.99 -13.43
N LEU A 190 -1.95 -9.11 -12.15
CA LEU A 190 -1.60 -8.09 -11.14
C LEU A 190 -0.09 -8.00 -10.93
N LEU A 191 0.61 -9.13 -10.90
CA LEU A 191 2.08 -9.19 -10.89
C LEU A 191 2.68 -8.51 -12.12
N HIS A 192 2.12 -8.75 -13.30
CA HIS A 192 2.59 -8.12 -14.53
C HIS A 192 2.49 -6.59 -14.46
N ILE A 193 1.37 -6.07 -13.93
CA ILE A 193 1.20 -4.62 -13.69
C ILE A 193 2.25 -4.10 -12.71
N LEU A 194 2.44 -4.78 -11.58
CA LEU A 194 3.40 -4.37 -10.55
C LEU A 194 4.86 -4.47 -11.02
N ASN A 195 5.14 -5.23 -12.08
CA ASN A 195 6.45 -5.35 -12.71
C ASN A 195 6.68 -4.36 -13.85
N ASN A 196 5.74 -3.44 -14.11
CA ASN A 196 5.87 -2.49 -15.19
C ASN A 196 6.90 -1.38 -14.85
N GLU A 197 8.02 -1.38 -15.56
CA GLU A 197 9.13 -0.42 -15.43
C GLU A 197 9.00 0.80 -16.38
N GLU A 198 7.87 0.92 -17.10
CA GLU A 198 7.60 2.04 -18.01
C GLU A 198 7.57 3.37 -17.25
N LEU A 199 8.44 4.29 -17.67
CA LEU A 199 8.56 5.62 -17.07
C LEU A 199 7.41 6.52 -17.55
N GLN A 200 6.61 7.03 -16.62
CA GLN A 200 5.53 7.97 -16.91
C GLN A 200 5.98 9.44 -16.81
N ALA A 201 7.27 9.71 -17.03
CA ALA A 201 7.87 11.04 -16.98
C ALA A 201 7.90 11.72 -18.37
N PRO A 202 7.84 13.06 -18.46
CA PRO A 202 7.74 14.00 -17.33
C PRO A 202 6.34 14.01 -16.71
N ASP A 203 6.27 14.24 -15.40
CA ASP A 203 5.02 14.42 -14.67
C ASP A 203 5.15 15.66 -13.78
N LEU A 204 4.61 16.78 -14.25
CA LEU A 204 4.76 18.08 -13.58
C LEU A 204 4.17 18.08 -12.16
N ALA A 205 3.12 17.30 -11.90
CA ALA A 205 2.52 17.23 -10.57
C ALA A 205 3.43 16.47 -9.60
N GLN A 206 4.03 15.37 -10.06
CA GLN A 206 5.03 14.63 -9.29
C GLN A 206 6.29 15.46 -9.07
N GLU A 207 6.80 16.10 -10.12
CA GLU A 207 8.01 16.92 -10.08
C GLU A 207 7.85 18.13 -9.17
N SER A 208 6.69 18.78 -9.18
CA SER A 208 6.36 19.90 -8.30
C SER A 208 6.31 19.49 -6.82
N GLN A 209 5.68 18.34 -6.50
CA GLN A 209 5.62 17.87 -5.12
C GLN A 209 6.98 17.37 -4.62
N GLY A 210 7.77 16.77 -5.51
CA GLY A 210 9.11 16.25 -5.25
C GLY A 210 10.22 17.29 -5.40
N GLU A 211 9.93 18.58 -5.22
CA GLU A 211 10.96 19.62 -5.25
C GLU A 211 12.10 19.28 -4.27
N GLY A 212 13.35 19.39 -4.73
CA GLY A 212 14.55 19.01 -3.97
C GLY A 212 15.08 17.60 -4.25
N TYR A 213 14.31 16.73 -4.91
CA TYR A 213 14.82 15.47 -5.43
C TYR A 213 15.57 15.69 -6.75
N SER A 214 16.54 14.83 -7.05
CA SER A 214 17.21 14.87 -8.34
C SER A 214 16.25 14.51 -9.47
N ARG A 215 16.46 15.09 -10.66
CA ARG A 215 15.67 14.76 -11.86
C ARG A 215 15.72 13.27 -12.20
N ALA A 216 16.86 12.62 -11.99
CA ALA A 216 17.01 11.19 -12.19
C ALA A 216 16.13 10.37 -11.24
N MET A 217 16.07 10.77 -9.96
CA MET A 217 15.24 10.10 -8.96
C MET A 217 13.75 10.30 -9.24
N LEU A 218 13.32 11.53 -9.55
CA LEU A 218 11.92 11.80 -9.93
C LEU A 218 11.51 11.00 -11.17
N ARG A 219 12.39 10.91 -12.18
CA ARG A 219 12.17 10.07 -13.35
C ARG A 219 12.01 8.60 -12.96
N ALA A 220 12.90 8.05 -12.13
CA ALA A 220 12.78 6.65 -11.68
C ALA A 220 11.48 6.40 -10.89
N LEU A 221 11.09 7.33 -10.01
CA LEU A 221 9.85 7.28 -9.23
C LEU A 221 8.57 7.39 -10.08
N SER A 222 8.68 7.65 -11.39
CA SER A 222 7.54 7.72 -12.32
C SER A 222 7.12 6.35 -12.88
N ALA A 223 7.83 5.27 -12.59
CA ALA A 223 7.43 3.90 -12.92
C ALA A 223 6.55 3.26 -11.82
N LEU A 224 5.84 2.18 -12.17
CA LEU A 224 5.14 1.33 -11.19
C LEU A 224 6.14 0.43 -10.44
N CYS A 225 7.08 -0.15 -11.19
CA CYS A 225 8.24 -0.86 -10.69
C CYS A 225 9.47 0.06 -10.77
N VAL A 226 9.84 0.65 -9.63
CA VAL A 226 10.93 1.62 -9.55
C VAL A 226 12.27 0.91 -9.56
N ARG A 227 13.18 1.38 -10.42
CA ARG A 227 14.58 0.94 -10.50
C ARG A 227 15.51 2.16 -10.46
N SER A 228 16.39 2.21 -9.48
CA SER A 228 17.39 3.27 -9.30
C SER A 228 18.59 2.74 -8.50
N PRO A 229 19.80 3.30 -8.62
CA PRO A 229 20.92 2.90 -7.78
C PRO A 229 20.60 3.02 -6.29
N GLY A 230 20.66 1.90 -5.57
CA GLY A 230 20.44 1.84 -4.11
C GLY A 230 18.97 1.91 -3.64
N TYR A 231 18.01 2.14 -4.54
CA TYR A 231 16.60 2.30 -4.19
C TYR A 231 15.67 1.75 -5.29
N GLY A 232 14.60 1.08 -4.91
CA GLY A 232 13.55 0.71 -5.85
C GLY A 232 12.52 -0.24 -5.27
N THR A 233 11.65 -0.76 -6.14
CA THR A 233 10.63 -1.73 -5.76
C THR A 233 11.29 -3.01 -5.25
N ARG A 234 10.98 -3.36 -3.99
CA ARG A 234 11.40 -4.59 -3.33
C ARG A 234 10.39 -5.70 -3.62
N SER A 235 10.84 -6.79 -4.22
CA SER A 235 10.19 -8.08 -4.10
C SER A 235 10.71 -8.77 -2.83
N GLU A 236 9.84 -9.52 -2.15
CA GLU A 236 10.22 -10.22 -0.92
C GLU A 236 11.11 -11.45 -1.15
N ASP A 237 11.58 -11.66 -2.38
CA ASP A 237 12.53 -12.69 -2.76
C ASP A 237 13.93 -12.10 -3.03
N LEU A 238 14.80 -12.22 -2.03
CA LEU A 238 16.28 -12.25 -2.13
C LEU A 238 17.06 -10.94 -2.43
N PRO A 239 18.34 -10.85 -2.00
CA PRO A 239 19.15 -9.62 -1.98
C PRO A 239 19.77 -9.22 -3.34
N TYR A 240 19.22 -9.69 -4.47
CA TYR A 240 19.80 -9.43 -5.80
C TYR A 240 18.93 -8.48 -6.63
N PRO A 241 19.53 -7.54 -7.38
CA PRO A 241 18.82 -6.51 -8.16
C PRO A 241 18.13 -7.03 -9.44
N SER A 242 17.81 -8.32 -9.54
CA SER A 242 17.41 -8.95 -10.81
C SER A 242 16.16 -9.82 -10.76
N LEU A 243 15.24 -9.62 -9.82
CA LEU A 243 14.02 -10.43 -9.74
C LEU A 243 12.72 -9.59 -9.66
N PRO A 244 11.62 -10.09 -10.27
CA PRO A 244 10.36 -9.36 -10.42
C PRO A 244 9.68 -9.05 -9.08
N ALA A 245 8.92 -7.95 -9.05
CA ALA A 245 8.03 -7.49 -7.98
C ALA A 245 7.18 -8.64 -7.41
N ALA A 246 7.03 -8.66 -6.08
CA ALA A 246 6.24 -9.65 -5.36
C ALA A 246 4.79 -9.16 -5.22
N ALA A 247 3.82 -9.98 -5.62
CA ALA A 247 2.41 -9.81 -5.28
C ALA A 247 2.06 -10.81 -4.18
N THR A 248 1.65 -10.29 -3.04
CA THR A 248 1.11 -11.11 -1.95
C THR A 248 -0.34 -11.47 -2.26
N LYS A 249 -0.62 -12.78 -2.30
CA LYS A 249 -1.98 -13.34 -2.44
C LYS A 249 -2.78 -13.10 -1.15
N LEU A 250 -3.85 -12.31 -1.22
CA LEU A 250 -4.93 -12.32 -0.24
C LEU A 250 -6.22 -12.75 -0.93
N SER A 251 -6.42 -14.06 -1.07
CA SER A 251 -7.65 -14.64 -1.64
C SER A 251 -8.63 -14.97 -0.53
N PHE A 252 -9.77 -14.29 -0.51
CA PHE A 252 -10.92 -14.67 0.30
C PHE A 252 -11.84 -15.57 -0.52
N THR A 253 -11.47 -16.85 -0.67
CA THR A 253 -12.41 -17.88 -1.11
C THR A 253 -12.95 -18.59 0.12
N GLN A 254 -14.20 -18.29 0.46
CA GLN A 254 -15.14 -19.09 1.25
C GLN A 254 -14.52 -20.18 2.13
N TYR A 255 -13.93 -19.81 3.28
CA TYR A 255 -13.85 -20.68 4.45
C TYR A 255 -13.76 -19.79 5.71
N TRP A 256 -14.90 -19.19 6.04
CA TRP A 256 -15.34 -18.91 7.42
C TRP A 256 -16.85 -19.09 7.45
#